data_AF-A0A2D6LM96-F1
#
_entry.id   AF-A0A2D6LM96-F1
#
_cell.length_a   1.000
_cell.length_b   1.000
_cell.length_c   1.000
_cell.angle_alpha   90.00
_cell.angle_beta   90.00
_cell.angle_gamma   90.00
#
_symmetry.space_group_name_H-M   'P 1'
#
loop_
_entity.id
_entity.type
_entity.pdbx_description
1 polymer ?
#
loop_
_entity_poly.entity_id
_entity_poly.type
_entity_poly.pdbx_seq_one_letter_code
_entity_poly.pdbx_strand_id
1 'polypeptide(L)'
;MIVHPSRRYIESPCQPDVPTRRIGAFGTPPGVRGSRSAHETGLVMMTRIGAMDSSDHIICSQCDRQFRFKPELAGKHVKCKCGNMIAIEAPRTPATDPHDTEYDLAEAPATPDAIAHEQFKPACPSCGSAVKAQAVICLNCGYNFKEGKAVTTEVSAVEVDDESTPEAASASPPPADTQAAMLPPTGTGASISTSAKLDLTAAIDGQVQSAHRFKDITLPLIYAGTGVLLIIVKCFVLAILGDNVRLAVGFLGRDVVTFVIDLPFLFLGLFLTARMFGTEYGSILWGILKIAAIVILATGAESIYVTITGGNAVPFGWVLQWSIYLLAFYIGCVSLFDMEPLEVTVLWLVSYFAPKIVIFLLLMLGIGYFMS
;
A
#
# COMPACT_ATOMS: atom_id res chain seq x y z
N MET A 1 0.64 -8.67 -78.96
CA MET A 1 2.02 -8.19 -78.68
C MET A 1 1.98 -7.44 -77.36
N ILE A 2 2.41 -8.06 -76.27
CA ILE A 2 2.47 -7.43 -74.94
C ILE A 2 3.95 -7.40 -74.58
N VAL A 3 4.51 -6.19 -74.53
CA VAL A 3 5.93 -5.92 -74.28
C VAL A 3 6.13 -5.80 -72.77
N HIS A 4 6.91 -6.71 -72.20
CA HIS A 4 7.38 -6.63 -70.81
C HIS A 4 8.47 -5.54 -70.67
N PRO A 5 8.47 -4.75 -69.58
CA PRO A 5 9.57 -3.84 -69.28
C PRO A 5 10.68 -4.58 -68.51
N SER A 6 11.88 -4.54 -69.10
CA SER A 6 13.13 -5.08 -68.58
C SER A 6 13.59 -4.33 -67.31
N ARG A 7 13.66 -5.02 -66.17
CA ARG A 7 14.34 -4.52 -64.96
C ARG A 7 15.85 -4.51 -65.21
N ARG A 8 16.45 -3.32 -65.22
CA ARG A 8 17.90 -3.13 -65.09
C ARG A 8 18.31 -3.39 -63.65
N TYR A 9 19.17 -4.39 -63.45
CA TYR A 9 19.99 -4.52 -62.25
C TYR A 9 21.00 -3.37 -62.25
N ILE A 10 21.00 -2.56 -61.19
CA ILE A 10 22.08 -1.63 -60.89
C ILE A 10 22.95 -2.34 -59.85
N GLU A 11 24.18 -2.64 -60.25
CA GLU A 11 25.23 -3.18 -59.41
C GLU A 11 25.70 -2.10 -58.41
N SER A 12 25.66 -2.43 -57.12
CA SER A 12 26.23 -1.60 -56.06
C SER A 12 27.72 -1.91 -55.89
N PRO A 13 28.62 -0.91 -55.85
CA PRO A 13 30.05 -1.14 -55.69
C PRO A 13 30.43 -1.47 -54.24
N CYS A 14 31.43 -2.33 -54.13
CA CYS A 14 32.11 -2.81 -52.93
C CYS A 14 32.50 -1.69 -51.95
N GLN A 15 32.22 -1.88 -50.66
CA GLN A 15 32.89 -1.14 -49.58
C GLN A 15 34.13 -1.91 -49.09
N PRO A 16 35.24 -1.21 -48.79
CA PRO A 16 36.49 -1.83 -48.34
C PRO A 16 36.49 -2.15 -46.84
N ASP A 17 37.23 -3.23 -46.53
CA ASP A 17 37.54 -3.76 -45.20
C ASP A 17 38.12 -2.72 -44.23
N VAL A 18 37.60 -2.69 -43.00
CA VAL A 18 38.17 -1.93 -41.88
C VAL A 18 38.82 -2.92 -40.90
N PRO A 19 40.09 -2.70 -40.49
CA PRO A 19 40.87 -3.67 -39.73
C PRO A 19 40.45 -3.76 -38.27
N THR A 20 40.41 -5.01 -37.79
CA THR A 20 40.26 -5.43 -36.40
C THR A 20 41.45 -4.95 -35.57
N ARG A 21 41.20 -4.03 -34.62
CA ARG A 21 42.19 -3.65 -33.61
C ARG A 21 42.00 -4.48 -32.35
N ARG A 22 42.99 -5.32 -32.08
CA ARG A 22 43.14 -6.19 -30.91
C ARG A 22 43.98 -5.46 -29.84
N ILE A 23 43.75 -5.82 -28.58
CA ILE A 23 44.62 -5.68 -27.39
C ILE A 23 44.42 -4.41 -26.54
N GLY A 24 44.13 -4.64 -25.24
CA GLY A 24 44.26 -3.66 -24.18
C GLY A 24 43.68 -4.15 -22.84
N ALA A 25 44.38 -5.06 -22.17
CA ALA A 25 44.13 -5.41 -20.77
C ALA A 25 44.57 -4.28 -19.84
N PHE A 26 43.67 -3.79 -18.99
CA PHE A 26 43.91 -2.98 -17.80
C PHE A 26 42.88 -3.49 -16.78
N GLY A 27 43.24 -4.10 -15.65
CA GLY A 27 44.07 -3.55 -14.60
C GLY A 27 43.14 -3.18 -13.43
N THR A 28 42.91 -4.13 -12.53
CA THR A 28 42.18 -3.93 -11.27
C THR A 28 43.03 -3.15 -10.26
N PRO A 29 42.47 -2.17 -9.54
CA PRO A 29 43.10 -1.66 -8.31
C PRO A 29 42.48 -2.29 -7.05
N PRO A 30 43.27 -2.54 -5.98
CA PRO A 30 42.78 -2.98 -4.68
C PRO A 30 42.34 -1.78 -3.81
N GLY A 31 41.49 -2.08 -2.81
CA GLY A 31 40.68 -1.12 -2.09
C GLY A 31 41.37 -0.16 -1.13
N VAL A 32 40.55 0.76 -0.58
CA VAL A 32 40.88 1.58 0.57
C VAL A 32 39.67 1.67 1.51
N ARG A 33 39.97 1.33 2.76
CA ARG A 33 39.20 1.40 3.99
C ARG A 33 39.13 2.86 4.45
N GLY A 34 37.96 3.36 4.88
CA GLY A 34 37.84 4.75 5.33
C GLY A 34 36.53 5.08 6.02
N SER A 35 36.41 4.69 7.28
CA SER A 35 35.47 5.23 8.27
C SER A 35 35.71 6.73 8.49
N ARG A 36 34.67 7.57 8.43
CA ARG A 36 34.61 8.84 9.17
C ARG A 36 33.18 9.19 9.58
N SER A 37 33.03 9.26 10.90
CA SER A 37 31.96 9.92 11.63
C SER A 37 32.23 11.43 11.65
N ALA A 38 31.17 12.24 11.50
CA ALA A 38 30.96 13.60 12.01
C ALA A 38 29.53 13.98 11.60
N HIS A 39 28.54 14.08 12.50
CA HIS A 39 28.25 15.27 13.32
C HIS A 39 28.38 16.57 12.52
N GLU A 40 27.26 17.22 12.18
CA GLU A 40 26.86 18.50 12.78
C GLU A 40 25.63 19.15 12.11
N THR A 41 24.70 19.56 12.99
CA THR A 41 23.86 20.77 12.96
C THR A 41 22.94 21.08 11.78
N GLY A 42 21.64 20.97 12.07
CA GLY A 42 20.86 22.19 12.33
C GLY A 42 20.07 22.77 11.16
N LEU A 43 18.82 22.33 11.00
CA LEU A 43 17.74 23.23 10.59
C LEU A 43 16.37 22.67 11.00
N VAL A 44 15.98 22.97 12.25
CA VAL A 44 14.60 22.80 12.71
C VAL A 44 13.84 24.04 12.23
N MET A 45 13.26 23.97 11.02
CA MET A 45 12.24 24.93 10.62
C MET A 45 10.88 24.47 11.13
N MET A 46 10.40 25.22 12.12
CA MET A 46 9.02 25.22 12.56
C MET A 46 8.13 25.72 11.42
N THR A 47 7.27 24.85 10.89
CA THR A 47 6.09 25.27 10.15
C THR A 47 4.86 24.76 10.88
N ARG A 48 4.30 25.62 11.74
CA ARG A 48 2.89 25.60 12.14
C ARG A 48 2.06 26.09 10.94
N ILE A 49 0.82 25.57 10.83
CA ILE A 49 -0.31 25.84 9.90
C ILE A 49 -0.61 24.53 9.15
N GLY A 50 -1.75 23.84 9.26
CA GLY A 50 -3.03 24.09 9.92
C GLY A 50 -3.77 22.76 10.10
N ALA A 51 -4.72 22.73 11.03
CA ALA A 51 -5.36 21.55 11.59
C ALA A 51 -6.19 20.72 10.59
N MET A 52 -5.77 19.49 10.32
CA MET A 52 -6.62 18.33 9.96
C MET A 52 -5.83 17.03 10.21
N ASP A 53 -5.53 16.71 11.47
CA ASP A 53 -5.16 15.34 11.85
C ASP A 53 -5.39 15.15 13.35
N SER A 54 -6.64 14.87 13.71
CA SER A 54 -6.98 14.52 15.09
C SER A 54 -6.65 13.04 15.34
N SER A 55 -5.38 12.83 15.70
CA SER A 55 -4.86 11.85 16.66
C SER A 55 -4.85 10.35 16.29
N ASP A 56 -3.93 9.98 15.40
CA ASP A 56 -3.46 8.59 15.24
C ASP A 56 -2.47 8.14 16.33
N HIS A 57 -2.06 9.03 17.23
CA HIS A 57 -0.98 8.78 18.20
C HIS A 57 -1.48 8.97 19.64
N ILE A 58 -1.21 7.98 20.49
CA ILE A 58 -1.57 7.99 21.91
C ILE A 58 -0.28 7.97 22.74
N ILE A 59 -0.17 8.89 23.70
CA ILE A 59 0.98 8.98 24.61
C ILE A 59 0.65 8.22 25.89
N CYS A 60 1.52 7.31 26.31
CA CYS A 60 1.36 6.64 27.59
C CYS A 60 1.69 7.59 28.76
N SER A 61 0.74 7.80 29.67
CA SER A 61 0.88 8.68 30.85
C SER A 61 1.96 8.27 31.86
N GLN A 62 2.56 7.08 31.74
CA GLN A 62 3.57 6.57 32.69
C GLN A 62 5.00 6.62 32.12
N CYS A 63 5.17 6.52 30.81
CA CYS A 63 6.51 6.45 30.21
C CYS A 63 6.71 7.41 29.02
N ASP A 64 5.71 8.23 28.72
CA ASP A 64 5.67 9.26 27.67
C ASP A 64 6.01 8.77 26.25
N ARG A 65 5.98 7.46 26.01
CA ARG A 65 6.15 6.89 24.67
C ARG A 65 4.88 7.10 23.84
N GLN A 66 5.07 7.51 22.60
CA GLN A 66 4.04 7.64 21.57
C GLN A 66 3.83 6.31 20.86
N PHE A 67 2.58 5.90 20.71
CA PHE A 67 2.18 4.70 19.97
C PHE A 67 1.20 5.09 18.88
N ARG A 68 1.39 4.56 17.67
CA ARG A 68 0.45 4.71 16.57
C ARG A 68 -0.68 3.69 16.75
N PHE A 69 -1.92 4.17 16.75
CA PHE A 69 -3.10 3.37 17.04
C PHE A 69 -3.93 3.19 15.78
N LYS A 70 -4.51 1.99 15.57
CA LYS A 70 -5.48 1.73 14.52
C LYS A 70 -6.90 1.97 15.05
N PRO A 71 -7.82 2.58 14.27
CA PRO A 71 -9.18 2.91 14.72
C PRO A 71 -10.00 1.69 15.20
N GLU A 72 -9.62 0.47 14.83
CA GLU A 72 -10.24 -0.78 15.30
C GLU A 72 -10.03 -1.08 16.80
N LEU A 73 -9.05 -0.41 17.42
CA LEU A 73 -8.78 -0.48 18.86
C LEU A 73 -9.50 0.62 19.65
N ALA A 74 -10.27 1.48 18.97
CA ALA A 74 -11.03 2.51 19.63
C ALA A 74 -12.11 1.87 20.52
N GLY A 75 -12.17 2.29 21.79
CA GLY A 75 -13.01 1.68 22.82
C GLY A 75 -12.42 0.43 23.48
N LYS A 76 -11.20 0.00 23.14
CA LYS A 76 -10.49 -1.11 23.80
C LYS A 76 -9.32 -0.59 24.65
N HIS A 77 -8.94 -1.37 25.65
CA HIS A 77 -7.76 -1.11 26.46
C HIS A 77 -6.55 -1.78 25.82
N VAL A 78 -5.45 -1.05 25.65
CA VAL A 78 -4.18 -1.56 25.14
C VAL A 78 -3.10 -1.45 26.21
N LYS A 79 -2.28 -2.49 26.32
CA LYS A 79 -1.16 -2.53 27.25
C LYS A 79 0.05 -1.84 26.63
N CYS A 80 0.56 -0.81 27.30
CA CYS A 80 1.82 -0.16 26.95
C CYS A 80 3.00 -1.10 27.24
N LYS A 81 4.14 -0.89 26.55
CA LYS A 81 5.39 -1.60 26.84
C LYS A 81 5.91 -1.41 28.27
N CYS A 82 5.54 -0.33 28.97
CA CYS A 82 5.86 -0.15 30.39
C CYS A 82 4.94 -0.94 31.33
N GLY A 83 3.94 -1.65 30.81
CA GLY A 83 2.96 -2.42 31.58
C GLY A 83 1.64 -1.68 31.87
N ASN A 84 1.59 -0.36 31.71
CA ASN A 84 0.39 0.43 31.97
C ASN A 84 -0.72 0.17 30.93
N MET A 85 -1.98 0.09 31.36
CA MET A 85 -3.14 -0.04 30.47
C MET A 85 -3.67 1.33 30.07
N ILE A 86 -3.80 1.57 28.76
CA ILE A 86 -4.30 2.82 28.20
C ILE A 86 -5.68 2.54 27.59
N ALA A 87 -6.71 3.27 28.04
CA ALA A 87 -8.04 3.24 27.45
C ALA A 87 -8.07 4.16 26.23
N ILE A 88 -8.44 3.62 25.07
CA ILE A 88 -8.62 4.43 23.86
C ILE A 88 -10.08 4.86 23.79
N GLU A 89 -10.36 6.15 23.86
CA GLU A 89 -11.73 6.65 23.72
C GLU A 89 -12.24 6.39 22.29
N ALA A 90 -13.44 5.78 22.18
CA ALA A 90 -14.06 5.63 20.88
C ALA A 90 -14.41 7.01 20.32
N PRO A 91 -14.09 7.31 19.04
CA PRO A 91 -14.49 8.58 18.45
C PRO A 91 -15.99 8.72 18.64
N ARG A 92 -16.40 9.81 19.31
CA ARG A 92 -17.82 10.14 19.44
C ARG A 92 -18.30 10.38 18.02
N THR A 93 -19.02 9.42 17.44
CA THR A 93 -19.76 9.63 16.20
C THR A 93 -20.56 10.91 16.41
N PRO A 94 -20.30 11.98 15.64
CA PRO A 94 -21.07 13.19 15.77
C PRO A 94 -22.52 12.79 15.59
N ALA A 95 -23.36 13.11 16.57
CA ALA A 95 -24.79 12.93 16.44
C ALA A 95 -25.18 13.69 15.17
N THR A 96 -25.71 12.97 14.19
CA THR A 96 -26.27 13.58 12.98
C THR A 96 -27.35 14.53 13.44
N ASP A 97 -27.06 15.84 13.43
CA ASP A 97 -28.06 16.87 13.64
C ASP A 97 -29.06 16.78 12.48
N PRO A 98 -30.35 16.51 12.75
CA PRO A 98 -31.38 16.46 11.73
C PRO A 98 -31.84 17.90 11.41
N HIS A 99 -30.96 18.69 10.79
CA HIS A 99 -31.29 20.01 10.29
C HIS A 99 -30.45 20.29 9.04
N ASP A 100 -30.94 19.87 7.88
CA ASP A 100 -30.74 20.51 6.57
C ASP A 100 -31.35 19.64 5.46
N THR A 101 -32.67 19.46 5.52
CA THR A 101 -33.48 19.10 4.35
C THR A 101 -34.37 20.28 4.00
N GLU A 102 -33.75 21.39 3.63
CA GLU A 102 -34.43 22.55 3.06
C GLU A 102 -33.95 22.73 1.62
N TYR A 103 -34.36 21.83 0.73
CA TYR A 103 -34.59 22.10 -0.69
C TYR A 103 -35.63 21.09 -1.22
N ASP A 104 -36.87 21.46 -0.95
CA ASP A 104 -38.10 20.85 -1.43
C ASP A 104 -38.35 21.30 -2.88
N LEU A 105 -38.33 20.35 -3.82
CA LEU A 105 -38.62 20.56 -5.24
C LEU A 105 -39.71 19.56 -5.65
N ALA A 106 -40.93 20.10 -5.71
CA ALA A 106 -42.14 19.63 -6.37
C ALA A 106 -42.97 18.52 -5.67
N GLU A 107 -44.14 18.95 -5.20
CA GLU A 107 -45.26 18.22 -4.60
C GLU A 107 -45.74 17.01 -5.42
N ALA A 108 -45.90 15.87 -4.73
CA ALA A 108 -46.82 14.80 -5.09
C ALA A 108 -47.69 14.45 -3.87
N PRO A 109 -48.99 14.14 -4.04
CA PRO A 109 -49.98 14.30 -2.98
C PRO A 109 -49.95 13.21 -1.90
N ALA A 110 -50.07 13.72 -0.67
CA ALA A 110 -50.40 13.14 0.63
C ALA A 110 -50.87 11.66 0.71
N THR A 111 -50.19 10.93 1.57
CA THR A 111 -50.77 9.85 2.39
C THR A 111 -50.63 10.23 3.88
N PRO A 112 -51.71 10.19 4.68
CA PRO A 112 -51.66 10.45 6.11
C PRO A 112 -51.24 9.19 6.90
N ASP A 113 -50.75 9.43 8.12
CA ASP A 113 -50.50 8.47 9.21
C ASP A 113 -49.09 7.84 9.29
N ALA A 114 -48.13 8.65 9.74
CA ALA A 114 -46.93 8.17 10.43
C ALA A 114 -46.88 8.76 11.84
N ILE A 115 -47.51 8.05 12.79
CA ILE A 115 -47.43 8.34 14.21
C ILE A 115 -45.96 8.16 14.66
N ALA A 116 -45.44 9.20 15.30
CA ALA A 116 -44.11 9.24 15.87
C ALA A 116 -43.91 8.09 16.88
N HIS A 117 -43.14 7.08 16.48
CA HIS A 117 -42.54 6.14 17.41
C HIS A 117 -41.37 6.84 18.11
N GLU A 118 -41.64 7.51 19.24
CA GLU A 118 -40.59 7.80 20.22
C GLU A 118 -39.89 6.48 20.57
N GLN A 119 -38.63 6.38 20.15
CA GLN A 119 -37.78 5.23 20.37
C GLN A 119 -37.55 5.03 21.86
N PHE A 120 -38.36 4.16 22.47
CA PHE A 120 -38.07 3.59 23.78
C PHE A 120 -36.72 2.88 23.70
N LYS A 121 -35.67 3.50 24.25
CA LYS A 121 -34.36 2.85 24.42
C LYS A 121 -34.53 1.78 25.50
N PRO A 122 -34.42 0.48 25.19
CA PRO A 122 -34.60 -0.56 26.19
C PRO A 122 -33.50 -0.45 27.26
N ALA A 123 -33.90 -0.44 28.53
CA ALA A 123 -33.01 -0.49 29.68
C ALA A 123 -32.82 -1.93 30.17
N CYS A 124 -31.67 -2.23 30.76
CA CYS A 124 -31.40 -3.55 31.31
C CYS A 124 -32.29 -3.81 32.54
N PRO A 125 -33.04 -4.91 32.60
CA PRO A 125 -33.94 -5.18 33.73
C PRO A 125 -33.20 -5.49 35.04
N SER A 126 -31.91 -5.85 34.98
CA SER A 126 -31.12 -6.18 36.18
C SER A 126 -30.43 -4.96 36.79
N CYS A 127 -29.93 -4.01 35.99
CA CYS A 127 -29.17 -2.86 36.50
C CYS A 127 -29.67 -1.48 36.02
N GLY A 128 -30.68 -1.42 35.15
CA GLY A 128 -31.27 -0.18 34.64
C GLY A 128 -30.45 0.56 33.58
N SER A 129 -29.25 0.10 33.22
CA SER A 129 -28.42 0.78 32.22
C SER A 129 -29.05 0.72 30.83
N ALA A 130 -28.93 1.80 30.04
CA ALA A 130 -29.36 1.81 28.64
C ALA A 130 -28.62 0.75 27.82
N VAL A 131 -29.34 0.02 26.97
CA VAL A 131 -28.79 -1.08 26.16
C VAL A 131 -29.24 -0.92 24.71
N LYS A 132 -28.40 -1.33 23.76
CA LYS A 132 -28.78 -1.34 22.34
C LYS A 132 -29.85 -2.42 22.12
N ALA A 133 -30.82 -2.16 21.25
CA ALA A 133 -31.95 -3.06 20.99
C ALA A 133 -31.55 -4.47 20.48
N GLN A 134 -30.31 -4.65 20.03
CA GLN A 134 -29.77 -5.93 19.54
C GLN A 134 -28.71 -6.54 20.49
N ALA A 135 -28.57 -6.03 21.71
CA ALA A 135 -27.60 -6.55 22.67
C ALA A 135 -28.07 -7.90 23.26
N VAL A 136 -27.20 -8.91 23.20
CA VAL A 136 -27.47 -10.24 23.78
C VAL A 136 -27.14 -10.29 25.28
N ILE A 137 -26.15 -9.52 25.74
CA ILE A 137 -25.72 -9.44 27.14
C ILE A 137 -25.52 -7.98 27.54
N CYS A 138 -25.89 -7.61 28.76
CA CYS A 138 -25.64 -6.29 29.35
C CYS A 138 -24.17 -6.19 29.77
N LEU A 139 -23.44 -5.21 29.23
CA LEU A 139 -22.03 -4.99 29.54
C LEU A 139 -21.80 -4.49 30.97
N ASN A 140 -22.82 -3.94 31.63
CA ASN A 140 -22.67 -3.34 32.96
C ASN A 140 -22.86 -4.36 34.09
N CYS A 141 -23.73 -5.37 33.91
CA CYS A 141 -24.02 -6.37 34.95
C CYS A 141 -23.98 -7.82 34.51
N GLY A 142 -23.69 -8.11 33.23
CA GLY A 142 -23.63 -9.49 32.73
C GLY A 142 -25.00 -10.17 32.53
N TYR A 143 -26.11 -9.42 32.55
CA TYR A 143 -27.45 -9.96 32.30
C TYR A 143 -27.64 -10.39 30.85
N ASN A 144 -27.98 -11.65 30.60
CA ASN A 144 -28.23 -12.19 29.26
C ASN A 144 -29.71 -12.00 28.88
N PHE A 145 -29.97 -11.21 27.83
CA PHE A 145 -31.33 -10.89 27.37
C PHE A 145 -32.03 -12.08 26.70
N LYS A 146 -31.29 -13.08 26.23
CA LYS A 146 -31.89 -14.31 25.67
C LYS A 146 -32.32 -15.29 26.75
N GLU A 147 -31.54 -15.40 27.82
CA GLU A 147 -31.76 -16.39 28.88
C GLU A 147 -32.52 -15.82 30.08
N GLY A 148 -32.64 -14.50 30.18
CA GLY A 148 -33.33 -13.82 31.28
C GLY A 148 -32.63 -13.98 32.64
N LYS A 149 -31.31 -14.26 32.64
CA LYS A 149 -30.51 -14.52 33.85
C LYS A 149 -29.16 -13.81 33.79
N ALA A 150 -28.63 -13.43 34.95
CA ALA A 150 -27.27 -12.92 35.08
C ALA A 150 -26.28 -14.08 34.94
N VAL A 151 -25.29 -13.94 34.06
CA VAL A 151 -24.27 -14.96 33.87
C VAL A 151 -23.21 -14.80 34.95
N THR A 152 -23.17 -15.74 35.90
CA THR A 152 -22.08 -15.82 36.87
C THR A 152 -20.86 -16.38 36.16
N THR A 153 -19.88 -15.52 35.90
CA THR A 153 -18.58 -15.96 35.40
C THR A 153 -17.74 -16.39 36.59
N GLU A 154 -17.60 -17.70 36.75
CA GLU A 154 -16.65 -18.26 37.71
C GLU A 154 -15.26 -18.17 37.07
N VAL A 155 -14.46 -17.22 37.55
CA VAL A 155 -13.06 -17.11 37.14
C VAL A 155 -12.29 -18.18 37.90
N SER A 156 -12.23 -19.40 37.36
CA SER A 156 -11.27 -20.39 37.83
C SER A 156 -9.88 -19.83 37.59
N ALA A 157 -9.23 -19.41 38.67
CA ALA A 157 -7.81 -19.11 38.66
C ALA A 157 -7.09 -20.36 38.18
N VAL A 158 -6.62 -20.33 36.93
CA VAL A 158 -5.69 -21.34 36.43
C VAL A 158 -4.39 -21.07 37.16
N GLU A 159 -4.11 -21.88 38.18
CA GLU A 159 -2.80 -22.02 38.79
C GLU A 159 -1.85 -22.44 37.66
N VAL A 160 -1.03 -21.49 37.21
CA VAL A 160 0.03 -21.76 36.23
C VAL A 160 1.18 -22.37 37.03
N ASP A 161 1.33 -23.69 36.92
CA ASP A 161 2.48 -24.42 37.45
C ASP A 161 3.75 -23.94 36.73
N ASP A 162 4.55 -23.18 37.49
CA ASP A 162 5.81 -22.55 37.08
C ASP A 162 6.96 -23.54 37.30
N GLU A 163 7.32 -24.31 36.27
CA GLU A 163 8.53 -25.13 36.26
C GLU A 163 9.68 -24.41 35.54
N SER A 164 10.52 -23.71 36.32
CA SER A 164 11.99 -23.82 36.24
C SER A 164 12.68 -22.82 37.18
N THR A 165 13.31 -23.38 38.22
CA THR A 165 14.31 -22.72 39.07
C THR A 165 15.72 -22.98 38.51
N PRO A 166 16.68 -22.04 38.64
CA PRO A 166 17.80 -22.32 39.55
C PRO A 166 18.18 -21.12 40.44
N GLU A 167 18.03 -21.35 41.76
CA GLU A 167 18.99 -21.19 42.86
C GLU A 167 20.04 -20.05 42.81
N ALA A 168 19.89 -19.03 43.68
CA ALA A 168 20.81 -18.78 44.81
C ALA A 168 20.43 -17.53 45.66
N ALA A 169 19.99 -17.81 46.89
CA ALA A 169 20.25 -17.15 48.18
C ALA A 169 20.01 -15.63 48.40
N SER A 170 19.03 -15.29 49.26
CA SER A 170 19.29 -14.73 50.60
C SER A 170 18.01 -14.23 51.34
N ALA A 171 17.73 -14.89 52.48
CA ALA A 171 17.08 -14.41 53.71
C ALA A 171 15.53 -14.30 53.85
N SER A 172 15.05 -14.89 54.95
CA SER A 172 13.66 -15.16 55.39
C SER A 172 13.13 -14.14 56.47
N PRO A 173 12.08 -14.41 57.31
CA PRO A 173 10.68 -13.87 57.29
C PRO A 173 10.28 -13.27 58.70
N PRO A 174 9.04 -13.31 59.31
CA PRO A 174 7.59 -13.49 58.95
C PRO A 174 6.64 -12.47 59.71
N PRO A 175 5.37 -12.72 60.17
CA PRO A 175 4.15 -13.39 59.62
C PRO A 175 2.85 -12.50 59.68
N ALA A 176 1.72 -12.96 59.10
CA ALA A 176 0.42 -13.17 59.79
C ALA A 176 -0.81 -13.24 58.86
N ASP A 177 -1.45 -14.41 58.90
CA ASP A 177 -2.90 -14.69 58.95
C ASP A 177 -3.87 -14.05 57.94
N THR A 178 -4.63 -14.90 57.22
CA THR A 178 -6.09 -15.01 57.38
C THR A 178 -6.65 -16.26 56.70
N GLN A 179 -7.52 -16.94 57.45
CA GLN A 179 -8.20 -18.21 57.26
C GLN A 179 -9.24 -18.18 56.12
N ALA A 180 -9.24 -19.22 55.27
CA ALA A 180 -10.24 -20.29 55.17
C ALA A 180 -11.72 -19.86 55.01
N ALA A 181 -12.27 -20.07 53.82
CA ALA A 181 -13.69 -20.37 53.64
C ALA A 181 -13.86 -21.42 52.53
N MET A 182 -14.40 -22.55 52.95
CA MET A 182 -14.58 -23.81 52.24
C MET A 182 -16.00 -23.84 51.64
N LEU A 183 -16.14 -24.08 50.34
CA LEU A 183 -17.41 -24.31 49.66
C LEU A 183 -17.31 -25.47 48.64
N PRO A 184 -18.42 -26.17 48.35
CA PRO A 184 -18.42 -27.55 47.89
C PRO A 184 -18.24 -27.71 46.37
N PRO A 185 -17.73 -28.87 45.90
CA PRO A 185 -17.55 -29.16 44.49
C PRO A 185 -18.81 -29.82 43.90
N THR A 186 -19.53 -29.13 43.02
CA THR A 186 -20.52 -29.79 42.15
C THR A 186 -20.75 -28.95 40.90
N GLY A 187 -20.20 -29.42 39.79
CA GLY A 187 -20.42 -28.82 38.48
C GLY A 187 -19.57 -29.50 37.43
N THR A 188 -20.00 -30.70 37.02
CA THR A 188 -19.44 -31.48 35.90
C THR A 188 -19.75 -30.75 34.58
N GLY A 189 -19.13 -29.59 34.37
CA GLY A 189 -19.16 -28.85 33.12
C GLY A 189 -18.08 -29.40 32.20
N ALA A 190 -18.49 -29.98 31.07
CA ALA A 190 -17.59 -30.48 30.05
C ALA A 190 -16.55 -29.42 29.67
N SER A 191 -15.29 -29.66 30.07
CA SER A 191 -14.14 -28.86 29.70
C SER A 191 -13.92 -29.00 28.20
N ILE A 192 -14.48 -28.08 27.43
CA ILE A 192 -14.16 -27.93 26.02
C ILE A 192 -12.69 -27.54 25.95
N SER A 193 -11.87 -28.50 25.53
CA SER A 193 -10.42 -28.45 25.47
C SER A 193 -9.89 -27.17 24.83
N THR A 194 -9.18 -26.37 25.62
CA THR A 194 -8.54 -25.11 25.24
C THR A 194 -7.55 -25.25 24.07
N SER A 195 -7.04 -26.46 23.84
CA SER A 195 -6.15 -26.78 22.72
C SER A 195 -6.79 -26.57 21.35
N ALA A 196 -8.09 -26.88 21.18
CA ALA A 196 -8.77 -26.74 19.89
C ALA A 196 -8.96 -25.28 19.45
N LYS A 197 -8.96 -24.33 20.39
CA LYS A 197 -9.04 -22.89 20.08
C LYS A 197 -7.70 -22.28 19.67
N LEU A 198 -6.58 -22.87 20.10
CA LEU A 198 -5.25 -22.38 19.74
C LEU A 198 -4.91 -22.73 18.28
N ASP A 199 -5.29 -23.93 17.83
CA ASP A 199 -5.01 -24.36 16.45
C ASP A 199 -5.79 -23.56 15.40
N LEU A 200 -7.02 -23.12 15.72
CA LEU A 200 -7.83 -22.33 14.80
C LEU A 200 -7.28 -20.92 14.57
N THR A 201 -6.71 -20.29 15.59
CA THR A 201 -6.15 -18.93 15.47
C THR A 201 -4.85 -18.95 14.66
N ALA A 202 -3.99 -19.95 14.85
CA ALA A 202 -2.78 -20.13 14.04
C ALA A 202 -3.12 -20.38 12.55
N ALA A 203 -4.18 -21.12 12.25
CA ALA A 203 -4.64 -21.35 10.88
C ALA A 203 -5.16 -20.07 10.19
N ILE A 204 -5.90 -19.22 10.93
CA ILE A 204 -6.43 -17.96 10.41
C ILE A 204 -5.30 -16.95 10.15
N ASP A 205 -4.35 -16.81 11.09
CA ASP A 205 -3.21 -15.89 10.93
C ASP A 205 -2.33 -16.29 9.73
N GLY A 206 -2.16 -17.59 9.48
CA GLY A 206 -1.46 -18.09 8.30
C GLY A 206 -2.11 -17.69 6.98
N GLN A 207 -3.44 -17.71 6.89
CA GLN A 207 -4.16 -17.30 5.69
C GLN A 207 -4.04 -15.79 5.44
N VAL A 208 -4.20 -14.96 6.47
CA VAL A 208 -4.09 -13.50 6.33
C VAL A 208 -2.68 -13.09 5.90
N GLN A 209 -1.65 -13.72 6.47
CA GLN A 209 -0.26 -13.42 6.12
C GLN A 209 0.08 -13.83 4.67
N SER A 210 -0.52 -14.89 4.16
CA SER A 210 -0.33 -15.33 2.77
C SER A 210 -0.93 -14.35 1.75
N ALA A 211 -2.08 -13.74 2.08
CA ALA A 211 -2.74 -12.76 1.23
C ALA A 211 -1.89 -11.50 1.04
N HIS A 212 -1.24 -11.02 2.12
CA HIS A 212 -0.31 -9.88 2.04
C HIS A 212 0.93 -10.20 1.19
N ARG A 213 1.53 -11.39 1.37
CA ARG A 213 2.69 -11.80 0.55
C ARG A 213 2.35 -11.89 -0.93
N PHE A 214 1.16 -12.36 -1.27
CA PHE A 214 0.74 -12.48 -2.66
C PHE A 214 0.67 -11.10 -3.35
N LYS A 215 0.10 -10.10 -2.67
CA LYS A 215 -0.03 -8.75 -3.22
C LYS A 215 1.31 -8.02 -3.34
N ASP A 216 2.21 -8.19 -2.37
CA ASP A 216 3.49 -7.48 -2.35
C ASP A 216 4.54 -8.07 -3.29
N ILE A 217 4.47 -9.37 -3.58
CA ILE A 217 5.50 -10.08 -4.36
C ILE A 217 4.97 -10.54 -5.70
N THR A 218 3.90 -11.32 -5.70
CA THR A 218 3.41 -11.99 -6.91
C THR A 218 2.82 -11.01 -7.91
N LEU A 219 2.05 -10.04 -7.44
CA LEU A 219 1.39 -9.05 -8.30
C LEU A 219 2.39 -8.18 -9.09
N PRO A 220 3.42 -7.55 -8.47
CA PRO A 220 4.43 -6.81 -9.23
C PRO A 220 5.19 -7.70 -10.23
N LEU A 221 5.43 -8.96 -9.89
CA LEU A 221 6.15 -9.90 -10.77
C LEU A 221 5.32 -10.26 -12.00
N ILE A 222 3.99 -10.43 -11.84
CA ILE A 222 3.05 -10.62 -12.95
C ILE A 222 3.02 -9.37 -13.85
N TYR A 223 2.98 -8.17 -13.25
CA TYR A 223 2.95 -6.90 -13.98
C TYR A 223 4.24 -6.70 -14.80
N ALA A 224 5.40 -6.93 -14.17
CA ALA A 224 6.70 -6.88 -14.84
C ALA A 224 6.80 -7.92 -15.97
N GLY A 225 6.40 -9.16 -15.71
CA GLY A 225 6.39 -10.23 -16.73
C GLY A 225 5.50 -9.90 -17.92
N THR A 226 4.31 -9.34 -17.66
CA THR A 226 3.37 -8.91 -18.70
C THR A 226 3.95 -7.77 -19.54
N GLY A 227 4.55 -6.76 -18.91
CA GLY A 227 5.18 -5.65 -19.62
C GLY A 227 6.36 -6.09 -20.50
N VAL A 228 7.23 -6.96 -19.98
CA VAL A 228 8.34 -7.54 -20.77
C VAL A 228 7.81 -8.34 -21.96
N LEU A 229 6.76 -9.15 -21.76
CA LEU A 229 6.14 -9.91 -22.85
C LEU A 229 5.62 -8.99 -23.95
N LEU A 230 4.95 -7.89 -23.59
CA LEU A 230 4.46 -6.91 -24.56
C LEU A 230 5.61 -6.23 -25.33
N ILE A 231 6.73 -5.93 -24.68
CA ILE A 231 7.94 -5.39 -25.34
C ILE A 231 8.54 -6.41 -26.32
N ILE A 232 8.57 -7.69 -25.95
CA ILE A 232 9.04 -8.77 -26.84
C ILE A 232 8.13 -8.87 -28.07
N VAL A 233 6.81 -8.84 -27.87
CA VAL A 233 5.82 -8.86 -28.95
C VAL A 233 6.01 -7.64 -29.86
N LYS A 234 6.24 -6.44 -29.32
CA LYS A 234 6.58 -5.23 -30.10
C LYS A 234 7.78 -5.47 -31.02
N CYS A 235 8.87 -5.99 -30.44
CA CYS A 235 10.10 -6.25 -31.18
C CYS A 235 9.88 -7.27 -32.29
N PHE A 236 9.12 -8.33 -32.01
CA PHE A 236 8.79 -9.38 -32.97
C PHE A 236 7.91 -8.87 -34.10
N VAL A 237 6.85 -8.12 -33.78
CA VAL A 237 5.94 -7.50 -34.76
C VAL A 237 6.70 -6.53 -35.66
N LEU A 238 7.57 -5.68 -35.09
CA LEU A 238 8.40 -4.76 -35.87
C LEU A 238 9.43 -5.49 -36.74
N ALA A 239 10.01 -6.60 -36.26
CA ALA A 239 10.97 -7.39 -37.03
C ALA A 239 10.32 -8.17 -38.18
N ILE A 240 9.05 -8.56 -38.06
CA ILE A 240 8.31 -9.26 -39.12
C ILE A 240 7.69 -8.30 -40.13
N LEU A 241 7.09 -7.20 -39.65
CA LEU A 241 6.37 -6.26 -40.52
C LEU A 241 7.30 -5.25 -41.19
N GLY A 242 8.42 -4.90 -40.54
CA GLY A 242 9.44 -4.06 -41.12
C GLY A 242 10.66 -4.90 -41.45
N ASP A 243 11.10 -4.91 -42.71
CA ASP A 243 12.33 -5.57 -43.18
C ASP A 243 13.64 -5.03 -42.54
N ASN A 244 13.55 -4.34 -41.40
CA ASN A 244 14.63 -3.61 -40.76
C ASN A 244 14.73 -3.99 -39.28
N VAL A 245 15.45 -5.07 -38.98
CA VAL A 245 15.94 -5.41 -37.62
C VAL A 245 16.59 -4.20 -36.95
N ARG A 246 17.21 -3.30 -37.74
CA ARG A 246 17.78 -2.03 -37.26
C ARG A 246 16.76 -1.11 -36.58
N LEU A 247 15.54 -1.02 -37.11
CA LEU A 247 14.48 -0.21 -36.49
C LEU A 247 14.06 -0.83 -35.15
N ALA A 248 13.86 -2.14 -35.09
CA ALA A 248 13.49 -2.83 -33.86
C ALA A 248 14.55 -2.63 -32.75
N VAL A 249 15.84 -2.75 -33.09
CA VAL A 249 16.95 -2.46 -32.14
C VAL A 249 16.96 -1.00 -31.71
N GLY A 250 16.67 -0.06 -32.63
CA GLY A 250 16.56 1.36 -32.31
C GLY A 250 15.45 1.68 -31.32
N PHE A 251 14.27 1.06 -31.46
CA PHE A 251 13.17 1.22 -30.51
C PHE A 251 13.51 0.65 -29.14
N LEU A 252 14.13 -0.53 -29.07
CA LEU A 252 14.56 -1.11 -27.80
C LEU A 252 15.58 -0.20 -27.08
N GLY A 253 16.54 0.34 -27.83
CA GLY A 253 17.51 1.30 -27.29
C GLY A 253 16.84 2.56 -26.73
N ARG A 254 15.87 3.13 -27.46
CA ARG A 254 15.08 4.28 -26.99
C ARG A 254 14.29 3.96 -25.71
N ASP A 255 13.64 2.79 -25.66
CA ASP A 255 12.82 2.39 -24.51
C ASP A 255 13.70 2.22 -23.26
N VAL A 256 14.89 1.62 -23.40
CA VAL A 256 15.88 1.49 -22.30
C VAL A 256 16.37 2.86 -21.81
N VAL A 257 16.71 3.77 -22.72
CA VAL A 257 17.15 5.13 -22.33
C VAL A 257 16.03 5.86 -21.59
N THR A 258 14.80 5.76 -22.08
CA THR A 258 13.62 6.38 -21.47
C THR A 258 13.38 5.81 -20.07
N PHE A 259 13.48 4.48 -19.91
CA PHE A 259 13.40 3.81 -18.61
C PHE A 259 14.43 4.33 -17.60
N VAL A 260 15.69 4.46 -18.03
CA VAL A 260 16.78 4.97 -17.16
C VAL A 260 16.52 6.41 -16.71
N ILE A 261 15.95 7.25 -17.59
CA ILE A 261 15.63 8.64 -17.27
C ILE A 261 14.38 8.73 -16.38
N ASP A 262 13.33 7.98 -16.67
CA ASP A 262 12.05 8.12 -15.96
C ASP A 262 12.13 7.53 -14.53
N LEU A 263 13.00 6.53 -14.29
CA LEU A 263 13.18 5.88 -12.99
C LEU A 263 13.49 6.86 -11.83
N PRO A 264 14.51 7.75 -11.88
CA PRO A 264 14.78 8.70 -10.81
C PRO A 264 13.65 9.72 -10.58
N PHE A 265 12.96 10.16 -11.65
CA PHE A 265 11.81 11.06 -11.52
C PHE A 265 10.61 10.36 -10.89
N LEU A 266 10.45 9.06 -11.11
CA LEU A 266 9.42 8.27 -10.46
C LEU A 266 9.73 8.09 -8.97
N PHE A 267 10.98 7.84 -8.59
CA PHE A 267 11.38 7.86 -7.17
C PHE A 267 11.14 9.22 -6.51
N LEU A 268 11.46 10.32 -7.21
CA LEU A 268 11.18 11.66 -6.73
C LEU A 268 9.68 11.91 -6.56
N GLY A 269 8.87 11.51 -7.54
CA GLY A 269 7.42 11.59 -7.48
C GLY A 269 6.86 10.80 -6.31
N LEU A 270 7.33 9.57 -6.10
CA LEU A 270 6.89 8.71 -5.00
C LEU A 270 7.27 9.30 -3.65
N PHE A 271 8.49 9.84 -3.52
CA PHE A 271 8.91 10.54 -2.31
C PHE A 271 8.03 11.75 -2.02
N LEU A 272 7.69 12.53 -3.05
CA LEU A 272 6.84 13.70 -2.92
C LEU A 272 5.42 13.31 -2.51
N THR A 273 4.85 12.26 -3.10
CA THR A 273 3.52 11.76 -2.72
C THR A 273 3.51 11.18 -1.30
N ALA A 274 4.53 10.41 -0.89
CA ALA A 274 4.67 9.98 0.51
C ALA A 274 4.67 11.18 1.45
N ARG A 275 5.41 12.23 1.09
CA ARG A 275 5.57 13.39 1.95
C ARG A 275 4.31 14.25 2.04
N MET A 276 3.54 14.33 0.97
CA MET A 276 2.30 15.12 0.88
C MET A 276 1.12 14.41 1.53
N PHE A 277 0.98 13.09 1.30
CA PHE A 277 -0.20 12.33 1.70
C PHE A 277 0.04 11.38 2.88
N GLY A 278 1.29 11.25 3.36
CA GLY A 278 1.61 10.39 4.51
C GLY A 278 1.51 8.89 4.20
N THR A 279 1.60 8.51 2.92
CA THR A 279 1.45 7.12 2.48
C THR A 279 2.65 6.25 2.89
N GLU A 280 2.36 5.06 3.42
CA GLU A 280 3.38 4.10 3.85
C GLU A 280 3.64 3.07 2.75
N TYR A 281 4.77 3.17 2.07
CA TYR A 281 5.13 2.26 0.96
C TYR A 281 5.77 0.92 1.41
N GLY A 282 5.75 0.62 2.71
CA GLY A 282 6.41 -0.56 3.27
C GLY A 282 7.94 -0.50 3.14
N SER A 283 8.57 -1.67 3.00
CA SER A 283 10.03 -1.73 2.78
C SER A 283 10.39 -1.08 1.43
N ILE A 284 11.43 -0.26 1.44
CA ILE A 284 11.97 0.44 0.25
C ILE A 284 12.20 -0.55 -0.90
N LEU A 285 12.67 -1.76 -0.61
CA LEU A 285 12.99 -2.76 -1.62
C LEU A 285 11.73 -3.26 -2.37
N TRP A 286 10.61 -3.40 -1.66
CA TRP A 286 9.32 -3.73 -2.28
C TRP A 286 8.76 -2.55 -3.06
N GLY A 287 8.93 -1.33 -2.56
CA GLY A 287 8.59 -0.10 -3.30
C GLY A 287 9.31 -0.02 -4.64
N ILE A 288 10.62 -0.26 -4.67
CA ILE A 288 11.43 -0.29 -5.90
C ILE A 288 10.90 -1.33 -6.89
N LEU A 289 10.60 -2.55 -6.42
CA LEU A 289 10.08 -3.62 -7.28
C LEU A 289 8.72 -3.25 -7.89
N LYS A 290 7.81 -2.70 -7.09
CA LYS A 290 6.49 -2.24 -7.53
C LYS A 290 6.62 -1.12 -8.57
N ILE A 291 7.47 -0.14 -8.33
CA ILE A 291 7.77 0.95 -9.27
C ILE A 291 8.28 0.39 -10.60
N ALA A 292 9.30 -0.47 -10.56
CA ALA A 292 9.89 -1.04 -11.76
C ALA A 292 8.85 -1.82 -12.57
N ALA A 293 7.99 -2.59 -11.90
CA ALA A 293 6.89 -3.31 -12.55
C ALA A 293 5.89 -2.39 -13.26
N ILE A 294 5.51 -1.26 -12.64
CA ILE A 294 4.60 -0.28 -13.25
C ILE A 294 5.22 0.35 -14.49
N VAL A 295 6.49 0.77 -14.42
CA VAL A 295 7.17 1.37 -15.58
C VAL A 295 7.26 0.36 -16.71
N ILE A 296 7.71 -0.86 -16.43
CA ILE A 296 7.80 -1.93 -17.43
C ILE A 296 6.44 -2.23 -18.04
N LEU A 297 5.37 -2.29 -17.24
CA LEU A 297 4.01 -2.48 -17.75
C LEU A 297 3.55 -1.32 -18.62
N ALA A 298 3.76 -0.08 -18.18
CA ALA A 298 3.32 1.11 -18.90
C ALA A 298 4.07 1.26 -20.24
N THR A 299 5.38 1.06 -20.25
CA THR A 299 6.19 0.99 -21.49
C THR A 299 5.75 -0.19 -22.37
N GLY A 300 5.45 -1.34 -21.77
CA GLY A 300 4.90 -2.49 -22.48
C GLY A 300 3.54 -2.18 -23.12
N ALA A 301 2.65 -1.47 -22.44
CA ALA A 301 1.33 -1.12 -22.95
C ALA A 301 1.39 -0.24 -24.22
N GLU A 302 2.42 0.61 -24.36
CA GLU A 302 2.64 1.37 -25.61
C GLU A 302 2.87 0.45 -26.83
N SER A 303 3.35 -0.77 -26.60
CA SER A 303 3.54 -1.79 -27.64
C SER A 303 2.23 -2.20 -28.30
N ILE A 304 1.11 -2.16 -27.56
CA ILE A 304 -0.21 -2.51 -28.06
C ILE A 304 -0.60 -1.53 -29.18
N TYR A 305 -0.33 -0.25 -28.98
CA TYR A 305 -0.60 0.79 -29.97
C TYR A 305 0.20 0.58 -31.27
N VAL A 306 1.50 0.28 -31.16
CA VAL A 306 2.37 -0.01 -32.31
C VAL A 306 1.88 -1.25 -33.06
N THR A 307 1.43 -2.26 -32.32
CA THR A 307 0.90 -3.51 -32.89
C THR A 307 -0.41 -3.28 -33.64
N ILE A 308 -1.35 -2.50 -33.07
CA ILE A 308 -2.65 -2.20 -33.69
C ILE A 308 -2.48 -1.36 -34.96
N THR A 309 -1.56 -0.40 -34.95
CA THR A 309 -1.34 0.52 -36.08
C THR A 309 -0.46 -0.08 -37.17
N GLY A 310 0.15 -1.24 -36.94
CA GLY A 310 1.15 -1.83 -37.84
C GLY A 310 2.37 -0.91 -38.02
N GLY A 311 2.66 -0.05 -37.04
CA GLY A 311 3.71 0.96 -37.13
C GLY A 311 3.39 2.15 -38.04
N ASN A 312 2.18 2.24 -38.61
CA ASN A 312 1.79 3.39 -39.41
C ASN A 312 1.51 4.60 -38.51
N ALA A 313 2.02 5.77 -38.91
CA ALA A 313 1.72 7.02 -38.25
C ALA A 313 0.25 7.39 -38.47
N VAL A 314 -0.62 7.02 -37.53
CA VAL A 314 -1.99 7.55 -37.51
C VAL A 314 -1.98 8.98 -36.97
N PRO A 315 -2.81 9.88 -37.55
CA PRO A 315 -2.99 11.21 -36.98
C PRO A 315 -3.47 11.08 -35.53
N PHE A 316 -2.91 11.89 -34.63
CA PHE A 316 -3.16 11.83 -33.17
C PHE A 316 -2.70 10.55 -32.47
N GLY A 317 -1.84 9.75 -33.11
CA GLY A 317 -1.25 8.55 -32.52
C GLY A 317 -0.61 8.76 -31.14
N TRP A 318 0.06 9.91 -30.98
CA TRP A 318 0.67 10.31 -29.73
C TRP A 318 -0.34 10.47 -28.58
N VAL A 319 -1.55 10.96 -28.84
CA VAL A 319 -2.61 11.11 -27.82
C VAL A 319 -3.07 9.74 -27.35
N LEU A 320 -3.32 8.83 -28.29
CA LEU A 320 -3.82 7.49 -27.97
C LEU A 320 -2.74 6.66 -27.24
N GLN A 321 -1.48 6.79 -27.65
CA GLN A 321 -0.34 6.23 -26.94
C GLN A 321 -0.25 6.76 -25.50
N TRP A 322 -0.39 8.08 -25.30
CA TRP A 322 -0.40 8.69 -23.98
C TRP A 322 -1.55 8.20 -23.10
N SER A 323 -2.75 8.06 -23.66
CA SER A 323 -3.92 7.56 -22.94
C SER A 323 -3.73 6.10 -22.49
N ILE A 324 -3.17 5.24 -23.35
CA ILE A 324 -2.87 3.84 -23.00
C ILE A 324 -1.81 3.79 -21.89
N TYR A 325 -0.75 4.60 -22.01
CA TYR A 325 0.29 4.69 -20.99
C TYR A 325 -0.28 5.14 -19.64
N LEU A 326 -1.07 6.23 -19.63
CA LEU A 326 -1.71 6.78 -18.43
C LEU A 326 -2.62 5.74 -17.79
N LEU A 327 -3.44 5.04 -18.58
CA LEU A 327 -4.34 4.01 -18.08
C LEU A 327 -3.57 2.85 -17.44
N ALA A 328 -2.52 2.34 -18.11
CA ALA A 328 -1.69 1.27 -17.57
C ALA A 328 -0.97 1.69 -16.28
N PHE A 329 -0.43 2.92 -16.25
CA PHE A 329 0.20 3.52 -15.08
C PHE A 329 -0.79 3.63 -13.91
N TYR A 330 -2.00 4.13 -14.19
CA TYR A 330 -3.05 4.33 -13.19
C TYR A 330 -3.50 2.99 -12.58
N ILE A 331 -3.78 1.99 -13.42
CA ILE A 331 -4.13 0.63 -12.97
C ILE A 331 -2.99 0.04 -12.12
N GLY A 332 -1.74 0.22 -12.54
CA GLY A 332 -0.56 -0.21 -11.78
C GLY A 332 -0.48 0.43 -10.40
N CYS A 333 -0.66 1.75 -10.29
CA CYS A 333 -0.56 2.44 -9.01
C CYS A 333 -1.69 2.05 -8.04
N VAL A 334 -2.94 2.02 -8.52
CA VAL A 334 -4.08 1.64 -7.68
C VAL A 334 -3.97 0.19 -7.21
N SER A 335 -3.54 -0.74 -8.08
CA SER A 335 -3.46 -2.16 -7.73
C SER A 335 -2.27 -2.52 -6.81
N LEU A 336 -1.12 -1.87 -6.97
CA LEU A 336 0.11 -2.21 -6.23
C LEU A 336 0.31 -1.40 -4.96
N PHE A 337 -0.19 -0.16 -4.92
CA PHE A 337 0.02 0.77 -3.82
C PHE A 337 -1.25 1.14 -3.05
N ASP A 338 -2.44 0.72 -3.51
CA ASP A 338 -3.73 1.13 -2.93
C ASP A 338 -3.87 2.66 -2.84
N MET A 339 -3.24 3.38 -3.77
CA MET A 339 -3.26 4.84 -3.82
C MET A 339 -4.62 5.37 -4.23
N GLU A 340 -4.99 6.52 -3.68
CA GLU A 340 -6.17 7.24 -4.11
C GLU A 340 -5.96 7.87 -5.51
N PRO A 341 -7.04 8.07 -6.31
CA PRO A 341 -6.94 8.64 -7.66
C PRO A 341 -6.16 9.95 -7.75
N LEU A 342 -6.26 10.80 -6.72
CA LEU A 342 -5.59 12.09 -6.66
C LEU A 342 -4.09 11.93 -6.44
N GLU A 343 -3.67 10.99 -5.58
CA GLU A 343 -2.25 10.68 -5.35
C GLU A 343 -1.60 10.14 -6.63
N VAL A 344 -2.29 9.24 -7.33
CA VAL A 344 -1.83 8.69 -8.62
C VAL A 344 -1.67 9.80 -9.66
N THR A 345 -2.58 10.77 -9.67
CA THR A 345 -2.53 11.91 -10.59
C THR A 345 -1.33 12.82 -10.30
N VAL A 346 -1.07 13.13 -9.02
CA VAL A 346 0.12 13.90 -8.61
C VAL A 346 1.40 13.13 -8.95
N LEU A 347 1.45 11.83 -8.64
CA LEU A 347 2.58 10.97 -8.97
C LEU A 347 2.84 10.98 -10.48
N TRP A 348 1.81 10.84 -11.31
CA TRP A 348 1.93 10.87 -12.76
C TRP A 348 2.43 12.23 -13.26
N LEU A 349 1.90 13.34 -12.75
CA LEU A 349 2.30 14.68 -13.17
C LEU A 349 3.78 14.96 -12.84
N VAL A 350 4.26 14.51 -11.67
CA VAL A 350 5.66 14.71 -11.28
C VAL A 350 6.59 13.73 -12.02
N SER A 351 6.22 12.46 -12.08
CA SER A 351 7.10 11.41 -12.64
C SER A 351 7.13 11.39 -14.16
N TYR A 352 6.02 11.69 -14.84
CA TYR A 352 5.92 11.64 -16.29
C TYR A 352 6.11 13.00 -16.94
N PHE A 353 5.41 14.05 -16.47
CA PHE A 353 5.46 15.35 -17.12
C PHE A 353 6.78 16.09 -16.88
N ALA A 354 7.33 16.05 -15.66
CA ALA A 354 8.57 16.74 -15.34
C ALA A 354 9.77 16.32 -16.22
N PRO A 355 10.10 15.02 -16.41
CA PRO A 355 11.23 14.66 -17.26
C PRO A 355 11.02 15.07 -18.72
N LYS A 356 9.78 15.00 -19.24
CA LYS A 356 9.50 15.45 -20.61
C LYS A 356 9.66 16.96 -20.77
N ILE A 357 9.24 17.74 -19.77
CA ILE A 357 9.49 19.20 -19.73
C ILE A 357 11.00 19.48 -19.70
N VAL A 358 11.76 18.78 -18.85
CA VAL A 358 13.22 18.96 -18.76
C VAL A 358 13.90 18.63 -20.10
N ILE A 359 13.57 17.49 -20.70
CA ILE A 359 14.11 17.09 -22.02
C ILE A 359 13.73 18.14 -23.08
N PHE A 360 12.49 18.60 -23.09
CA PHE A 360 12.02 19.62 -24.03
C PHE A 360 12.79 20.94 -23.88
N LEU A 361 13.00 21.41 -22.65
CA LEU A 361 13.78 22.62 -22.37
C LEU A 361 15.24 22.47 -22.79
N LEU A 362 15.87 21.32 -22.52
CA LEU A 362 17.24 21.03 -22.95
C LEU A 362 17.37 21.01 -24.48
N LEU A 363 16.39 20.43 -25.19
CA LEU A 363 16.35 20.44 -26.65
C LEU A 363 16.20 21.86 -27.19
N MET A 364 15.32 22.68 -26.61
CA MET A 364 15.14 24.08 -27.02
C MET A 364 16.40 24.92 -26.80
N LEU A 365 17.10 24.73 -25.68
CA LEU A 365 18.37 25.40 -25.40
C LEU A 365 19.49 24.94 -26.36
N GLY A 366 19.56 23.64 -26.67
CA GLY A 366 20.54 23.09 -27.60
C GLY A 366 20.36 23.61 -29.04
N ILE A 367 19.12 23.73 -29.50
CA ILE A 367 18.81 24.29 -30.83
C ILE A 367 19.20 25.77 -30.88
N GLY A 368 18.89 26.55 -29.85
CA GLY A 368 19.28 27.96 -29.77
C GLY A 368 20.80 28.17 -29.81
N TYR A 369 21.56 27.29 -29.15
CA TYR A 369 23.03 27.30 -29.19
C TYR A 369 23.59 26.94 -30.56
N PHE A 370 22.92 26.05 -31.31
CA PHE A 370 23.36 25.67 -32.66
C PHE A 370 23.06 26.74 -33.72
N MET A 371 22.05 27.59 -33.49
CA MET A 371 21.68 28.67 -34.40
C MET A 371 22.43 29.99 -34.16
N SER A 372 23.16 30.10 -33.04
CA SER A 372 24.02 31.24 -32.71
C SER A 372 25.45 30.98 -33.14
#